data_AF-A0A6C0IL07-F1
#
_entry.id   AF-A0A6C0IL07-F1
#
_cell.length_a   1.000
_cell.length_b   1.000
_cell.length_c   1.000
_cell.angle_alpha   90.00
_cell.angle_beta   90.00
_cell.angle_gamma   90.00
#
_symmetry.space_group_name_H-M   'P 1'
#
loop_
_entity.id
_entity.type
_entity.pdbx_description
1 polymer ?
#
loop_
_entity_poly.entity_id
_entity_poly.type
_entity_poly.pdbx_seq_one_letter_code
_entity_poly.pdbx_strand_id
1 'polypeptide(L)'
;MACDNTYSSEELDAIKHSIEIMNKQDQIEILKLLSKYLCKLNENKSGIFVNMSFLSNDILDQMKKYIEYTQEKATNLATLEYQKEEFKKSLLDEKEDKDNSTVSYSAIHS
;
A
#
# COMPACT_ATOMS: atom_id res chain seq x y z
N MET A 1 19.97 -9.65 25.04
CA MET A 1 19.99 -8.64 23.96
C MET A 1 19.31 -7.42 24.52
N ALA A 2 20.06 -6.33 24.70
CA ALA A 2 19.47 -5.06 25.09
C ALA A 2 18.56 -4.59 23.95
N CYS A 3 17.36 -4.13 24.29
CA CYS A 3 16.43 -3.56 23.36
C CYS A 3 16.94 -2.15 23.06
N ASP A 4 17.80 -2.00 22.06
CA ASP A 4 18.27 -0.70 21.57
C ASP A 4 17.14 -0.06 20.75
N ASN A 5 16.07 0.32 21.42
CA ASN A 5 15.00 1.13 20.87
C ASN A 5 15.34 2.60 21.14
N THR A 6 15.69 3.34 20.08
CA THR A 6 16.07 4.75 20.18
C THR A 6 14.95 5.69 19.73
N TYR A 7 13.76 5.16 19.43
CA TYR A 7 12.63 5.92 18.95
C TYR A 7 11.98 6.68 20.10
N SER A 8 11.59 7.92 19.82
CA SER A 8 10.78 8.70 20.74
C SER A 8 9.34 8.15 20.83
N SER A 9 8.64 8.48 21.92
CA SER A 9 7.24 8.08 22.08
C SER A 9 6.37 8.58 20.92
N GLU A 10 6.65 9.79 20.42
CA GLU A 10 5.91 10.39 19.31
C GLU A 10 6.10 9.60 18.00
N GLU A 11 7.32 9.13 17.73
CA GLU A 11 7.59 8.31 16.54
C GLU A 11 6.94 6.92 16.63
N LEU A 12 6.95 6.31 17.82
CA LEU A 12 6.29 5.02 18.03
C LEU A 12 4.77 5.15 17.87
N ASP A 13 4.18 6.24 18.38
CA ASP A 13 2.75 6.54 18.20
C ASP A 13 2.41 6.81 16.73
N ALA A 14 3.27 7.52 15.99
CA ALA A 14 3.08 7.74 14.56
C ALA A 14 3.07 6.42 13.77
N ILE A 15 4.04 5.53 14.02
CA ILE A 15 4.08 4.20 13.38
C ILE A 15 2.83 3.39 13.72
N LYS A 16 2.46 3.35 15.00
CA LYS A 16 1.27 2.63 15.47
C LYS A 16 0.02 3.15 14.75
N HIS A 17 -0.20 4.46 14.76
CA HIS A 17 -1.36 5.08 14.13
C HIS A 17 -1.40 4.79 12.63
N SER A 18 -0.26 4.87 11.94
CA SER A 18 -0.18 4.50 10.51
C SER A 18 -0.64 3.05 10.27
N ILE A 19 -0.27 2.10 11.12
CA ILE A 19 -0.67 0.69 10.97
C ILE A 19 -2.16 0.50 11.28
N GLU A 20 -2.70 1.17 12.29
CA GLU A 20 -4.11 1.04 12.68
C GLU A 20 -5.09 1.50 11.58
N ILE A 21 -4.69 2.50 10.77
CA ILE A 21 -5.51 2.98 9.65
C ILE A 21 -5.31 2.21 8.34
N MET A 22 -4.35 1.28 8.27
CA MET A 22 -4.13 0.45 7.10
C MET A 22 -5.29 -0.52 6.85
N ASN A 23 -5.43 -0.98 5.60
CA ASN A 23 -6.37 -2.05 5.30
C ASN A 23 -5.91 -3.38 5.94
N LYS A 24 -6.84 -4.34 6.01
CA LYS A 24 -6.59 -5.66 6.60
C LYS A 24 -5.42 -6.41 5.97
N GLN A 25 -5.20 -6.29 4.66
CA GLN A 25 -4.12 -7.01 3.98
C GLN A 25 -2.76 -6.48 4.39
N ASP A 26 -2.61 -5.15 4.45
CA ASP A 26 -1.38 -4.50 4.88
C ASP A 26 -1.09 -4.73 6.37
N GLN A 27 -2.12 -4.72 7.22
CA GLN A 27 -1.98 -5.10 8.63
C GLN A 27 -1.50 -6.55 8.79
N ILE A 28 -1.95 -7.48 7.92
CA ILE A 28 -1.47 -8.87 7.90
C ILE A 28 0.01 -8.94 7.48
N GLU A 29 0.46 -8.14 6.52
CA GLU A 29 1.88 -8.10 6.13
C GLU A 29 2.77 -7.55 7.26
N ILE A 30 2.33 -6.50 7.95
CA ILE A 30 3.01 -6.02 9.17
C ILE A 30 3.05 -7.12 10.24
N LEU A 31 1.96 -7.86 10.42
CA LEU A 31 1.93 -8.98 11.36
C LEU A 31 2.89 -10.11 10.97
N LYS A 32 3.02 -10.42 9.67
CA LYS A 32 4.01 -11.38 9.16
C LYS A 32 5.44 -10.90 9.36
N LEU A 33 5.69 -9.60 9.26
CA LEU A 33 6.99 -9.02 9.59
C LEU A 33 7.29 -9.26 11.07
N LEU A 34 6.36 -8.91 11.96
CA LEU A 34 6.49 -9.11 13.40
C LEU A 34 6.67 -10.59 13.78
N SER A 35 5.97 -11.52 13.12
CA SER A 35 6.07 -12.95 13.44
C SER A 35 7.44 -13.56 13.13
N LYS A 36 8.15 -13.04 12.11
CA LYS A 36 9.53 -13.43 11.80
C LYS A 36 10.51 -13.07 12.91
N TYR A 37 10.26 -11.97 13.62
CA TYR A 37 11.18 -11.44 14.62
C TYR A 37 10.80 -11.80 16.06
N LEU A 38 9.50 -11.88 16.37
CA LEU A 38 9.03 -12.01 17.75
C LEU A 38 8.78 -13.45 18.21
N CYS A 39 8.89 -14.45 17.33
CA CYS A 39 8.81 -15.91 17.57
C CYS A 39 7.54 -16.46 18.29
N LYS A 40 6.89 -15.70 19.16
CA LYS A 40 5.68 -16.02 19.91
C LYS A 40 4.83 -14.76 20.05
N LEU A 41 3.98 -14.53 19.05
CA LEU A 41 2.88 -13.56 19.17
C LEU A 41 1.76 -14.23 19.97
N ASN A 42 1.30 -13.56 21.02
CA ASN A 42 0.19 -14.07 21.85
C ASN A 42 -1.13 -13.54 21.29
N GLU A 43 -1.83 -14.39 20.54
CA GLU A 43 -3.15 -14.11 20.01
C GLU A 43 -4.21 -14.51 21.04
N ASN A 44 -5.08 -13.57 21.41
CA ASN A 44 -6.28 -13.84 22.19
C ASN A 44 -7.53 -13.52 21.35
N LYS A 45 -8.74 -13.72 21.91
CA LYS A 45 -10.01 -13.43 21.20
C LYS A 45 -10.15 -11.98 20.72
N SER A 46 -9.34 -11.06 21.25
CA SER A 46 -9.30 -9.64 20.91
C SER A 46 -8.16 -9.27 19.95
N GLY A 47 -7.40 -10.26 19.46
CA GLY A 47 -6.30 -10.08 18.51
C GLY A 47 -4.93 -10.20 19.16
N ILE A 48 -3.93 -9.57 18.53
CA ILE A 48 -2.52 -9.59 18.95
C ILE A 48 -2.15 -8.22 19.46
N PHE A 49 -1.74 -8.15 20.73
CA PHE A 49 -1.27 -6.91 21.34
C PHE A 49 0.26 -6.83 21.24
N VAL A 50 0.77 -5.73 20.70
CA VAL A 50 2.21 -5.50 20.50
C VAL A 50 2.62 -4.24 21.25
N ASN A 51 3.60 -4.38 22.15
CA ASN A 51 4.22 -3.23 22.80
C ASN A 51 5.37 -2.71 21.92
N MET A 52 5.16 -1.55 21.28
CA MET A 52 6.11 -0.93 20.36
C MET A 52 7.45 -0.58 21.02
N SER A 53 7.45 -0.22 22.31
CA SER A 53 8.67 0.12 23.07
C SER A 53 9.59 -1.09 23.30
N PHE A 54 9.09 -2.32 23.13
CA PHE A 54 9.89 -3.54 23.23
C PHE A 54 10.41 -4.05 21.89
N LEU A 55 10.07 -3.37 20.79
CA LEU A 55 10.61 -3.69 19.48
C LEU A 55 11.99 -3.08 19.31
N SER A 56 12.89 -3.78 18.63
CA SER A 56 14.19 -3.22 18.25
C SER A 56 14.04 -2.23 17.09
N ASN A 57 15.02 -1.32 16.97
CA ASN A 57 15.10 -0.39 15.84
C ASN A 57 15.00 -1.10 14.48
N ASP A 58 15.66 -2.25 14.31
CA ASP A 58 15.62 -3.02 13.05
C ASP A 58 14.19 -3.42 12.62
N ILE A 59 13.33 -3.74 13.59
CA ILE A 59 11.93 -4.09 13.32
C ILE A 59 11.15 -2.83 12.95
N LEU A 60 11.32 -1.77 13.73
CA LEU A 60 10.64 -0.48 13.50
C LEU A 60 11.03 0.13 12.15
N ASP A 61 12.29 0.03 11.75
CA ASP A 61 12.79 0.48 10.46
C ASP A 61 12.16 -0.29 9.30
N GLN A 62 12.01 -1.61 9.45
CA GLN A 62 11.33 -2.43 8.44
C GLN A 62 9.84 -2.12 8.36
N MET A 63 9.20 -1.85 9.49
CA MET A 63 7.80 -1.42 9.51
C MET A 63 7.63 -0.06 8.82
N LYS A 64 8.49 0.92 9.12
CA LYS A 64 8.51 2.23 8.44
C LYS A 64 8.68 2.08 6.93
N LYS A 65 9.65 1.28 6.49
CA LYS A 65 9.87 1.00 5.05
C LYS A 65 8.63 0.39 4.38
N TYR A 66 7.93 -0.52 5.05
CA TYR A 66 6.70 -1.08 4.52
C TYR A 66 5.59 -0.03 4.42
N ILE A 67 5.42 0.81 5.45
CA ILE A 67 4.45 1.90 5.45
C ILE A 67 4.73 2.86 4.28
N GLU A 68 5.97 3.31 4.10
CA GLU A 68 6.38 4.18 2.98
C GLU A 68 6.07 3.52 1.63
N TYR A 69 6.40 2.25 1.47
CA TYR A 69 6.11 1.49 0.25
C TYR A 69 4.61 1.42 -0.07
N THR A 70 3.75 1.25 0.95
CA THR A 70 2.28 1.26 0.72
C THR A 70 1.75 2.62 0.30
N GLN A 71 2.35 3.71 0.81
CA GLN A 71 2.00 5.07 0.41
C GLN A 71 2.44 5.34 -1.03
N GLU A 72 3.66 4.96 -1.39
CA GLU A 72 4.18 5.11 -2.75
C GLU A 72 3.32 4.32 -3.76
N LYS A 73 2.93 3.09 -3.42
CA LYS A 73 2.00 2.29 -4.23
C LYS A 73 0.70 3.02 -4.51
N ALA A 74 0.10 3.63 -3.49
CA ALA A 74 -1.15 4.36 -3.64
C ALA A 74 -0.99 5.57 -4.57
N THR A 75 0.10 6.34 -4.41
CA THR A 75 0.41 7.47 -5.28
C THR A 75 0.67 7.04 -6.73
N ASN A 76 1.42 5.96 -6.93
CA ASN A 76 1.70 5.43 -8.26
C ASN A 76 0.43 4.94 -8.96
N LEU A 77 -0.45 4.27 -8.22
CA LEU A 77 -1.74 3.83 -8.75
C LEU A 77 -2.61 5.02 -9.18
N ALA A 78 -2.75 6.04 -8.33
CA ALA A 78 -3.50 7.25 -8.65
C ALA A 78 -2.93 7.97 -9.89
N THR A 79 -1.60 8.01 -10.02
CA THR A 79 -0.92 8.60 -11.18
C THR A 79 -1.23 7.82 -12.47
N LEU A 80 -1.20 6.48 -12.41
CA LEU A 80 -1.52 5.63 -13.56
C LEU A 80 -3.00 5.76 -13.97
N GLU A 81 -3.90 5.85 -13.01
CA GLU A 81 -5.33 6.07 -13.26
C GLU A 81 -5.56 7.41 -13.96
N TYR A 82 -4.94 8.48 -13.46
CA TYR A 82 -4.98 9.80 -14.08
C TYR A 82 -4.45 9.78 -15.52
N GLN A 83 -3.28 9.18 -15.75
CA GLN A 83 -2.71 9.06 -17.10
C GLN A 83 -3.62 8.28 -18.06
N LYS A 84 -4.27 7.22 -17.57
CA LYS A 84 -5.23 6.43 -18.36
C LYS A 84 -6.47 7.25 -18.72
N GLU A 85 -6.98 8.06 -17.80
CA GLU A 85 -8.12 8.94 -18.06
C GLU A 85 -7.78 10.02 -19.09
N GLU A 86 -6.62 10.68 -18.95
CA GLU A 86 -6.18 11.71 -19.90
C GLU A 86 -5.97 11.14 -21.30
N PHE A 87 -5.35 9.96 -21.42
CA PHE A 87 -5.21 9.28 -22.71
C PHE A 87 -6.57 8.91 -23.33
N LYS A 88 -7.54 8.48 -22.52
CA LYS A 88 -8.88 8.17 -23.00
C LYS A 88 -9.58 9.43 -23.52
N LYS A 89 -9.47 10.56 -22.82
CA LYS A 89 -10.02 11.85 -23.27
C LYS A 89 -9.39 12.28 -24.59
N SER A 90 -8.06 12.28 -24.69
CA SER A 90 -7.37 12.71 -25.91
C SER A 90 -7.77 11.87 -27.13
N LEU A 91 -7.97 10.55 -26.97
CA LEU A 91 -8.45 9.67 -28.05
C LEU A 91 -9.91 9.87 -28.46
N LEU A 92 -10.76 10.39 -27.56
CA LEU A 92 -12.16 10.67 -27.84
C LEU A 92 -12.31 12.05 -28.47
N ASP A 93 -11.57 13.03 -27.96
CA ASP A 93 -11.53 14.40 -28.49
C ASP A 93 -11.00 14.43 -29.94
N GLU A 94 -10.03 13.57 -30.29
CA GLU A 94 -9.55 13.42 -31.68
C GLU A 94 -10.58 12.79 -32.64
N LYS A 95 -11.61 12.10 -32.12
CA LYS A 95 -12.63 11.42 -32.94
C LYS A 95 -13.84 12.28 -33.24
N GLU A 96 -14.11 13.31 -32.43
CA GLU A 96 -15.24 14.22 -32.69
C GLU A 96 -15.00 15.15 -33.90
N ASP A 97 -13.73 15.40 -34.27
CA ASP A 97 -13.38 16.18 -35.47
C ASP A 97 -13.31 15.36 -36.78
N LYS A 98 -13.53 14.03 -36.73
CA LYS A 98 -13.40 13.13 -37.90
C LYS A 98 -14.55 12.16 -38.13
N ASP A 99 -15.72 12.37 -37.53
CA ASP A 99 -16.88 11.53 -37.84
C ASP A 99 -17.60 12.00 -39.12
N ASN A 100 -16.94 11.77 -40.26
CA ASN A 100 -17.61 11.47 -41.52
C ASN A 100 -16.83 10.38 -42.26
N SER A 101 -16.78 9.17 -41.69
CA SER A 101 -16.70 7.94 -42.46
C SER A 101 -17.03 6.75 -41.58
N THR A 102 -18.24 6.21 -41.77
CA THR A 102 -18.74 4.97 -41.19
C THR A 102 -17.80 3.82 -41.54
N VAL A 103 -17.02 3.32 -40.58
CA VAL A 103 -16.24 2.08 -40.79
C VAL A 103 -17.08 0.89 -40.34
N SER A 104 -17.71 0.25 -41.33
CA SER A 104 -18.33 -1.07 -41.19
C SER A 104 -17.23 -2.14 -41.06
N TYR A 105 -17.18 -2.84 -39.92
CA TYR A 105 -16.37 -4.03 -39.77
C TYR A 105 -17.15 -5.25 -40.29
N SER A 106 -16.90 -5.63 -41.53
CA SER A 106 -17.26 -6.97 -42.00
C SER A 106 -16.24 -7.96 -41.45
N ALA A 107 -16.70 -8.84 -40.56
CA ALA A 107 -15.93 -9.97 -40.07
C ALA A 107 -15.49 -10.84 -41.27
N ILE A 108 -14.18 -10.89 -41.52
CA ILE A 108 -13.60 -11.78 -42.53
C ILE A 108 -13.63 -13.20 -41.94
N HIS A 109 -14.57 -14.00 -42.42
CA HIS A 109 -14.59 -15.45 -42.22
C HIS A 109 -13.69 -16.07 -43.29
N SER A 110 -12.77 -16.93 -42.87
CA SER A 110 -12.05 -17.89 -43.72
C SER A 110 -12.34 -19.30 -43.24
#